data_AF-Q49015-F1
#
_entry.id   AF-Q49015-F1
#
_cell.length_a   1.000
_cell.length_b   1.000
_cell.length_c   1.000
_cell.angle_alpha   90.00
_cell.angle_beta   90.00
_cell.angle_gamma   90.00
#
_symmetry.space_group_name_H-M   'P 1'
#
loop_
_entity.id
_entity.type
_entity.pdbx_description
1 polymer ?
#
loop_
_entity_poly.entity_id
_entity_poly.type
_entity_poly.pdbx_seq_one_letter_code
_entity_poly.pdbx_strand_id
1 'polypeptide(L)'
;MDLVLNHTSDQHEWFKQSRSSKTNPYRDYYIWRDQPNDITSAFGGSAWTYDKTTNQYYFHMFAKEQPDLNWQNPKVREEIAKMVKWWCDFGIMGFRLDVIELLGKRIDQKVLSNGPMLHKYIQDLRKK
;
A
#
# COMPACT_ATOMS: atom_id res chain seq x y z
N MET A 1 -17.47 4.47 8.20
CA MET A 1 -16.43 5.31 7.56
C MET A 1 -15.83 4.54 6.39
N ASP A 2 -15.46 5.20 5.29
CA ASP A 2 -14.69 4.55 4.23
C ASP A 2 -13.22 4.47 4.63
N LEU A 3 -12.60 3.31 4.45
CA LEU A 3 -11.22 3.06 4.84
C LEU A 3 -10.44 2.52 3.66
N VAL A 4 -9.53 3.36 3.16
CA VAL A 4 -8.63 3.02 2.07
C VAL A 4 -7.32 2.53 2.65
N LEU A 5 -7.07 1.23 2.48
CA LEU A 5 -5.95 0.53 3.10
C LEU A 5 -4.88 0.10 2.10
N ASN A 6 -5.22 0.10 0.81
CA ASN A 6 -4.35 -0.40 -0.25
C ASN A 6 -3.21 0.57 -0.60
N HIS A 7 -3.48 1.86 -0.55
CA HIS A 7 -2.60 2.94 -1.00
C HIS A 7 -2.84 4.18 -0.13
N THR A 8 -1.90 5.13 -0.17
CA THR A 8 -2.05 6.47 0.44
C THR A 8 -1.88 7.52 -0.65
N SER A 9 -1.96 8.80 -0.30
CA SER A 9 -1.50 9.87 -1.19
C SER A 9 0.03 9.91 -1.26
N ASP A 10 0.59 10.28 -2.41
CA ASP A 10 2.02 10.63 -2.54
C ASP A 10 2.43 11.84 -1.66
N GLN A 11 1.45 12.60 -1.18
CA GLN A 11 1.64 13.68 -0.21
C GLN A 11 1.66 13.20 1.24
N HIS A 12 1.33 11.93 1.49
CA HIS A 12 1.40 11.33 2.83
C HIS A 12 2.84 11.29 3.33
N GLU A 13 3.03 11.57 4.62
CA GLU A 13 4.37 11.68 5.21
C GLU A 13 5.20 10.41 5.01
N TRP A 14 4.59 9.24 5.15
CA TRP A 14 5.26 7.97 4.84
C TRP A 14 5.82 7.92 3.41
N PHE A 15 5.12 8.44 2.40
CA PHE A 15 5.64 8.40 1.03
C PHE A 15 6.73 9.44 0.81
N LYS A 16 6.57 10.65 1.37
CA LYS A 16 7.61 11.70 1.37
C LYS A 16 8.92 11.18 2.01
N GLN A 17 8.82 10.48 3.13
CA GLN A 17 9.95 9.80 3.77
C GLN A 17 10.48 8.66 2.89
N SER A 18 9.61 7.76 2.41
CA SER A 18 9.99 6.64 1.56
C SER A 18 10.71 7.04 0.27
N ARG A 19 10.35 8.17 -0.34
CA ARG A 19 10.95 8.67 -1.59
C ARG A 19 12.22 9.49 -1.36
N SER A 20 12.50 9.89 -0.12
CA SER A 20 13.66 10.74 0.22
C SER A 20 15.00 10.04 0.01
N SER A 21 15.07 8.73 0.29
CA SER A 21 16.26 7.91 0.07
C SER A 21 15.92 6.41 0.04
N LYS A 22 16.80 5.59 -0.54
CA LYS A 22 16.67 4.13 -0.51
C LYS A 22 16.92 3.51 0.88
N THR A 23 17.50 4.25 1.82
CA THR A 23 17.85 3.78 3.17
C THR A 23 16.90 4.31 4.25
N ASN A 24 15.91 5.12 3.89
CA ASN A 24 14.96 5.67 4.84
C ASN A 24 14.14 4.54 5.51
N PRO A 25 13.86 4.60 6.83
CA PRO A 25 13.07 3.58 7.52
C PRO A 25 11.66 3.32 6.94
N TYR A 26 11.09 4.31 6.25
CA TYR A 26 9.81 4.21 5.57
C TYR A 26 9.92 3.65 4.14
N ARG A 27 11.13 3.36 3.64
CA ARG A 27 11.34 2.91 2.25
C ARG A 27 10.44 1.74 1.87
N ASP A 28 10.40 0.74 2.74
CA ASP A 28 9.64 -0.49 2.52
C ASP A 28 8.17 -0.38 2.90
N TYR A 29 7.66 0.83 3.18
CA TYR A 29 6.22 1.05 3.35
C TYR A 29 5.50 1.04 2.00
N TYR A 30 6.22 1.31 0.92
CA TYR A 30 5.72 1.29 -0.46
C TYR A 30 6.51 0.28 -1.27
N ILE A 31 6.02 0.01 -2.47
CA ILE A 31 6.61 -1.01 -3.32
C ILE A 31 7.49 -0.35 -4.38
N TRP A 32 8.80 -0.60 -4.30
CA TRP A 32 9.83 -0.03 -5.18
C TRP A 32 10.56 -1.11 -5.96
N ARG A 33 10.90 -0.85 -7.23
CA ARG A 33 11.70 -1.75 -8.07
C ARG A 33 12.71 -0.98 -8.91
N ASP A 34 13.83 -1.63 -9.24
CA ASP A 34 14.79 -1.08 -10.21
C ASP A 34 14.25 -1.14 -11.64
N GLN A 35 13.47 -2.17 -11.96
CA GLN A 35 12.82 -2.33 -13.26
C GLN A 35 11.31 -2.58 -13.09
N PRO A 36 10.46 -1.91 -13.88
CA PRO A 36 9.02 -2.14 -13.84
C PRO A 36 8.67 -3.43 -14.60
N ASN A 37 7.54 -4.04 -14.24
CA ASN A 37 6.89 -5.03 -15.10
C ASN A 37 5.80 -4.36 -15.96
N ASP A 38 5.07 -5.17 -16.72
CA ASP A 38 4.02 -4.76 -17.67
C ASP A 38 2.64 -4.56 -17.04
N ILE A 39 2.52 -4.51 -15.70
CA ILE A 39 1.23 -4.28 -15.04
C ILE A 39 0.71 -2.89 -15.41
N THR A 40 -0.54 -2.85 -15.84
CA THR A 40 -1.26 -1.62 -16.21
C THR A 40 -2.08 -1.12 -15.01
N SER A 41 -2.09 0.20 -14.80
CA SER A 41 -2.95 0.85 -13.79
C SER A 41 -4.42 0.69 -14.17
N ALA A 42 -5.30 0.60 -13.17
CA ALA A 42 -6.74 0.63 -13.35
C ALA A 42 -7.23 1.92 -14.04
N PHE A 43 -6.45 3.01 -13.98
CA PHE A 43 -6.74 4.28 -14.66
C PHE A 43 -5.99 4.45 -15.99
N GLY A 44 -5.36 3.39 -16.49
CA GLY A 44 -4.65 3.37 -17.75
C GLY A 44 -3.17 3.74 -17.65
N GLY A 45 -2.40 3.26 -18.61
CA GLY A 45 -0.94 3.38 -18.61
C GLY A 45 -0.25 2.43 -17.61
N SER A 46 1.06 2.59 -17.46
CA SER A 46 1.85 1.77 -16.53
C SER A 46 1.40 1.95 -15.07
N ALA A 47 1.36 0.86 -14.31
CA ALA A 47 1.21 0.88 -12.84
C ALA A 47 2.52 1.24 -12.11
N TRP A 48 3.53 1.69 -12.85
CA TRP A 48 4.84 2.06 -12.34
C TRP A 48 5.19 3.49 -12.76
N THR A 49 5.58 4.30 -11.78
CA THR A 49 6.09 5.65 -12.03
C THR A 49 7.55 5.76 -11.57
N TYR A 50 8.40 6.27 -12.46
CA TYR A 50 9.82 6.50 -12.18
C TYR A 50 10.02 7.69 -11.25
N ASP A 51 10.75 7.47 -10.16
CA ASP A 51 11.20 8.52 -9.25
C ASP A 51 12.68 8.84 -9.52
N LYS A 52 12.94 10.07 -9.98
CA LYS A 52 14.29 10.53 -10.32
C LYS A 52 15.21 10.67 -9.10
N THR A 53 14.64 10.88 -7.90
CA THR A 53 15.42 11.05 -6.66
C THR A 53 16.12 9.76 -6.28
N THR A 54 15.41 8.63 -6.39
CA THR A 54 15.93 7.32 -6.00
C THR A 54 16.28 6.42 -7.19
N ASN A 55 16.07 6.87 -8.43
CA ASN A 55 16.28 6.09 -9.65
C ASN A 55 15.61 4.71 -9.59
N GLN A 56 14.37 4.68 -9.11
CA GLN A 56 13.54 3.48 -8.99
C GLN A 56 12.10 3.79 -9.35
N TYR A 57 11.34 2.75 -9.66
CA TYR A 57 9.92 2.83 -9.94
C TYR A 57 9.14 2.50 -8.68
N TYR A 58 8.14 3.31 -8.33
CA TYR A 58 7.14 2.93 -7.33
C TYR A 58 5.87 2.42 -7.99
N PHE A 59 5.21 1.48 -7.33
CA PHE A 59 3.97 0.88 -7.79
C PHE A 59 2.75 1.72 -7.39
N HIS A 60 1.79 1.86 -8.30
CA HIS A 60 0.48 2.44 -8.05
C HIS A 60 -0.57 1.73 -8.91
N MET A 61 -1.57 1.10 -8.29
CA MET A 61 -2.66 0.44 -9.03
C MET A 61 -3.67 1.43 -9.61
N PHE A 62 -3.70 2.65 -9.06
CA PHE A 62 -4.63 3.71 -9.45
C PHE A 62 -3.84 4.92 -9.99
N ALA A 63 -4.12 6.14 -9.52
CA ALA A 63 -3.39 7.33 -9.93
C ALA A 63 -1.92 7.27 -9.46
N LYS A 64 -1.04 8.04 -10.11
CA LYS A 64 0.37 8.12 -9.73
C LYS A 64 0.54 8.69 -8.32
N GLU A 65 -0.38 9.57 -7.96
CA GLU A 65 -0.52 10.19 -6.65
C GLU A 65 -1.07 9.22 -5.58
N GLN A 66 -1.37 7.96 -5.96
CA GLN A 66 -1.86 6.90 -5.07
C GLN A 66 -0.87 5.72 -4.97
N PRO A 67 0.34 5.93 -4.42
CA PRO A 67 1.32 4.86 -4.27
C PRO A 67 0.81 3.75 -3.33
N ASP A 68 0.97 2.51 -3.79
CA ASP A 68 0.47 1.33 -3.10
C ASP A 68 1.35 0.98 -1.88
N LEU A 69 0.68 0.70 -0.76
CA LEU A 69 1.33 0.24 0.45
C LEU A 69 1.80 -1.21 0.30
N ASN A 70 2.97 -1.47 0.86
CA ASN A 70 3.57 -2.79 0.93
C ASN A 70 3.02 -3.57 2.14
N TRP A 71 1.91 -4.26 1.93
CA TRP A 71 1.28 -5.09 2.97
C TRP A 71 2.09 -6.32 3.39
N GLN A 72 3.18 -6.66 2.70
CA GLN A 72 4.12 -7.70 3.15
C GLN A 72 4.97 -7.21 4.32
N ASN A 73 5.17 -5.91 4.46
CA ASN A 73 5.90 -5.30 5.56
C ASN A 73 5.06 -5.36 6.86
N PRO A 74 5.52 -6.07 7.91
CA PRO A 74 4.81 -6.15 9.19
C PRO A 74 4.60 -4.78 9.85
N LYS A 75 5.54 -3.83 9.68
CA LYS A 75 5.42 -2.48 10.25
C LYS A 75 4.24 -1.73 9.64
N VAL A 76 4.02 -1.85 8.32
CA VAL A 76 2.85 -1.26 7.65
C VAL A 76 1.56 -1.81 8.27
N ARG A 77 1.47 -3.15 8.44
CA ARG A 77 0.28 -3.78 9.03
C ARG A 77 0.07 -3.35 10.49
N GLU A 78 1.13 -3.11 11.24
CA GLU A 78 1.06 -2.59 12.61
C GLU A 78 0.58 -1.14 12.67
N GLU A 79 1.14 -0.25 11.87
CA GLU A 79 0.71 1.15 11.82
C GLU A 79 -0.74 1.29 11.33
N ILE A 80 -1.16 0.48 10.36
CA ILE A 80 -2.55 0.43 9.91
C ILE A 80 -3.47 -0.06 11.03
N ALA A 81 -3.10 -1.11 11.76
CA ALA A 81 -3.89 -1.59 12.89
C ALA A 81 -4.03 -0.51 13.99
N LYS A 82 -2.96 0.23 14.30
CA LYS A 82 -3.02 1.36 15.24
C LYS A 82 -3.98 2.45 14.75
N MET A 83 -3.93 2.80 13.47
CA MET A 83 -4.83 3.81 12.87
C MET A 83 -6.29 3.35 12.91
N VAL A 84 -6.58 2.08 12.57
CA VAL A 84 -7.93 1.50 12.68
C VAL A 84 -8.43 1.56 14.11
N LYS A 85 -7.59 1.13 15.07
CA LYS A 85 -7.92 1.18 16.50
C LYS A 85 -8.22 2.61 16.95
N TRP A 86 -7.44 3.60 16.51
CA TRP A 86 -7.70 5.00 16.85
C TRP A 86 -9.09 5.45 16.42
N TRP A 87 -9.56 5.09 15.22
CA TRP A 87 -10.92 5.39 14.78
C TRP A 87 -12.00 4.64 15.56
N CYS A 88 -11.75 3.38 15.92
CA CYS A 88 -12.65 2.63 16.81
C CYS A 88 -12.77 3.29 18.19
N ASP A 89 -11.63 3.68 18.78
CA ASP A 89 -11.57 4.35 20.07
C ASP A 89 -12.24 5.74 20.02
N PHE A 90 -12.21 6.41 18.87
CA PHE A 90 -12.97 7.63 18.60
C PHE A 90 -14.50 7.41 18.52
N GLY A 91 -14.96 6.17 18.36
CA GLY A 91 -16.38 5.82 18.34
C GLY A 91 -16.94 5.46 16.95
N ILE A 92 -16.08 5.26 15.94
CA ILE A 92 -16.53 4.74 14.63
C ILE A 92 -16.98 3.29 14.79
N MET A 93 -18.23 3.00 14.42
CA MET A 93 -18.86 1.68 14.62
C MET A 93 -18.69 0.71 13.43
N GLY A 94 -18.10 1.16 12.33
CA GLY A 94 -17.96 0.30 11.15
C GLY A 94 -17.18 0.94 10.01
N PHE A 95 -16.60 0.07 9.19
CA PHE A 95 -15.78 0.44 8.04
C PHE A 95 -16.31 -0.21 6.77
N ARG A 96 -16.36 0.57 5.69
CA ARG A 96 -16.36 0.05 4.32
C ARG A 96 -14.90 0.02 3.88
N LEU A 97 -14.41 -1.15 3.48
CA LEU A 97 -12.99 -1.35 3.17
C LEU A 97 -12.80 -1.29 1.66
N ASP A 98 -12.17 -0.22 1.18
CA ASP A 98 -11.95 -0.02 -0.25
C ASP A 98 -10.89 -0.98 -0.80
N VAL A 99 -11.23 -1.63 -1.91
CA VAL A 99 -10.36 -2.53 -2.71
C VAL A 99 -9.54 -3.52 -1.87
N ILE A 100 -10.17 -4.05 -0.81
CA ILE A 100 -9.49 -4.86 0.19
C ILE A 100 -8.93 -6.16 -0.39
N GLU A 101 -9.47 -6.65 -1.50
CA GLU A 101 -8.98 -7.81 -2.22
C GLU A 101 -7.53 -7.66 -2.74
N LEU A 102 -7.03 -6.42 -2.84
CA LEU A 102 -5.67 -6.11 -3.31
C LEU A 102 -4.59 -6.17 -2.22
N LEU A 103 -4.95 -6.30 -0.94
CA LEU A 103 -3.98 -6.29 0.15
C LEU A 103 -3.00 -7.49 0.10
N GLY A 104 -3.45 -8.61 -0.46
CA GLY A 104 -2.66 -9.85 -0.57
C GLY A 104 -1.67 -9.89 -1.74
N LYS A 105 -1.54 -8.81 -2.52
CA LYS A 105 -0.80 -8.78 -3.79
C LYS A 105 0.64 -9.28 -3.70
N ARG A 106 1.05 -9.98 -4.76
CA ARG A 106 2.44 -10.36 -5.08
C ARG A 106 2.73 -9.85 -6.49
N ILE A 107 3.07 -8.57 -6.57
CA ILE A 107 3.14 -7.86 -7.84
C ILE A 107 4.21 -8.41 -8.78
N ASP A 108 5.32 -8.96 -8.27
CA ASP A 108 6.37 -9.58 -9.10
C ASP A 108 5.89 -10.90 -9.73
N GLN A 109 4.91 -11.54 -9.11
CA GLN A 109 4.22 -12.74 -9.62
C GLN A 109 2.94 -12.37 -10.39
N LYS A 110 2.71 -11.07 -10.63
CA LYS A 110 1.49 -10.53 -11.27
C LYS A 110 0.18 -10.93 -10.58
N VAL A 111 0.23 -11.24 -9.28
CA VAL A 111 -0.96 -11.51 -8.46
C VAL A 111 -1.39 -10.20 -7.80
N LEU A 112 -2.54 -9.66 -8.22
CA LEU A 112 -3.08 -8.39 -7.71
C LEU A 112 -4.19 -8.61 -6.68
N SER A 113 -5.30 -9.18 -7.13
CA SER A 113 -6.46 -9.48 -6.29
C SER A 113 -6.38 -10.90 -5.74
N ASN A 114 -7.03 -11.13 -4.58
CA ASN A 114 -7.15 -12.44 -3.93
C ASN A 114 -5.79 -13.14 -3.70
N GLY A 115 -4.76 -12.36 -3.42
CA GLY A 115 -3.44 -12.90 -3.16
C GLY A 115 -3.43 -13.79 -1.91
N PRO A 116 -2.47 -14.73 -1.81
CA PRO A 116 -2.54 -15.85 -0.85
C PRO A 116 -2.54 -15.42 0.62
N MET A 117 -2.05 -14.21 0.92
CA MET A 117 -2.01 -13.67 2.27
C MET A 117 -3.21 -12.80 2.64
N LEU A 118 -4.12 -12.53 1.70
CA LEU A 118 -5.25 -11.62 1.87
C LEU A 118 -6.06 -11.93 3.13
N HIS A 119 -6.61 -13.15 3.21
CA HIS A 119 -7.45 -13.54 4.33
C HIS A 119 -6.70 -13.53 5.66
N LYS A 120 -5.41 -13.89 5.65
CA LYS A 120 -4.56 -13.81 6.83
C LYS A 120 -4.40 -12.35 7.30
N TYR A 121 -4.13 -11.40 6.39
CA TYR A 121 -3.99 -9.99 6.74
C TYR A 121 -5.29 -9.40 7.32
N ILE A 122 -6.45 -9.77 6.77
CA ILE A 122 -7.75 -9.34 7.29
C ILE A 122 -7.98 -9.92 8.70
N GLN A 123 -7.69 -11.21 8.90
CA GLN A 123 -7.83 -11.85 10.20
C GLN A 123 -6.88 -11.26 11.25
N ASP A 124 -5.64 -10.95 10.86
CA ASP A 124 -4.65 -10.35 11.74
C ASP A 124 -5.06 -8.92 12.13
N LEU A 125 -5.67 -8.16 11.21
CA LEU A 125 -6.21 -6.82 11.49
C LEU A 125 -7.37 -6.87 12.49
N ARG A 126 -8.27 -7.87 12.38
CA ARG A 126 -9.40 -8.05 13.31
C ARG A 126 -8.97 -8.37 14.75
N LYS A 127 -7.81 -9.01 14.93
CA LYS A 127 -7.32 -9.47 16.23
C LYS A 127 -6.58 -8.39 17.04
N LYS A 128 -6.24 -7.28 16.41
CA LYS A 128 -5.52 -6.15 17.01
C LYS A 128 -6.50 -5.05 17.39
#